data_AF-L9WGM2-F1
#
_entry.id   AF-L9WGM2-F1
#
_cell.length_a   1.000
_cell.length_b   1.000
_cell.length_c   1.000
_cell.angle_alpha   90.00
_cell.angle_beta   90.00
_cell.angle_gamma   90.00
#
_symmetry.space_group_name_H-M   'P 1'
#
loop_
_entity.id
_entity.type
_entity.pdbx_description
1 polymer ?
#
loop_
_entity_poly.entity_id
_entity_poly.type
_entity_poly.pdbx_seq_one_letter_code
_entity_poly.pdbx_strand_id
1 'polypeptide(L)'
;MSTTHKTTDHDCPTVLVFVYGTLTDPDRVETLLGDGPGEYAFRGDAVLEGLHRVDGRYPTLVPGECVEGRVLEVDDRTLERLDRYEGVDYGLYTRVSVPDTEQRPVQVYVGDPVRLGVEADVGWPDAPSFRQSVRAALERADVVLRYPE
;
A
#
# COMPACT_ATOMS: atom_id res chain seq x y z
N MET A 1 -40.03 -4.82 23.35
CA MET A 1 -39.09 -5.35 22.35
C MET A 1 -38.55 -4.16 21.57
N SER A 2 -37.38 -3.65 21.95
CA SER A 2 -36.82 -2.46 21.31
C SER A 2 -35.31 -2.60 21.24
N THR A 3 -34.88 -2.96 20.04
CA THR A 3 -33.68 -2.48 19.35
C THR A 3 -32.39 -2.51 20.14
N THR A 4 -31.73 -3.67 20.11
CA THR A 4 -30.31 -3.83 20.42
C THR A 4 -29.50 -2.87 19.56
N HIS A 5 -28.97 -1.80 20.16
CA HIS A 5 -27.80 -1.11 19.66
C HIS A 5 -26.66 -2.12 19.67
N LYS A 6 -26.30 -2.67 18.51
CA LYS A 6 -25.00 -3.34 18.36
C LYS A 6 -23.97 -2.23 18.20
N THR A 7 -23.54 -1.68 19.32
CA THR A 7 -22.25 -1.00 19.43
C THR A 7 -21.21 -2.06 19.05
N THR A 8 -20.84 -2.12 17.77
CA THR A 8 -19.69 -2.93 17.37
C THR A 8 -18.49 -2.08 17.70
N ASP A 9 -17.97 -2.32 18.89
CA ASP A 9 -16.64 -1.96 19.32
C ASP A 9 -15.65 -2.66 18.38
N HIS A 10 -15.33 -2.00 17.25
CA HIS A 10 -14.22 -2.42 16.40
C HIS A 10 -12.94 -1.86 17.01
N ASP A 11 -12.56 -2.37 18.19
CA ASP A 11 -11.31 -2.03 18.89
C ASP A 11 -10.12 -2.81 18.30
N CYS A 12 -10.21 -3.26 17.04
CA CYS A 12 -9.05 -3.67 16.29
C CYS A 12 -8.44 -2.41 15.67
N PRO A 13 -7.13 -2.16 15.90
CA PRO A 13 -6.48 -1.00 15.31
C PRO A 13 -6.61 -1.08 13.79
N THR A 14 -7.11 -0.01 13.18
CA THR A 14 -7.16 0.09 11.73
C THR A 14 -5.84 0.64 11.20
N VAL A 15 -5.48 0.19 10.01
CA VAL A 15 -4.24 0.52 9.31
C VAL A 15 -4.60 1.13 7.97
N LEU A 16 -3.94 2.23 7.63
CA LEU A 16 -4.09 2.86 6.32
C LEU A 16 -3.17 2.19 5.32
N VAL A 17 -3.69 1.87 4.13
CA VAL A 17 -2.94 1.26 3.03
C VAL A 17 -3.18 2.08 1.77
N PHE A 18 -2.11 2.58 1.17
CA PHE A 18 -2.17 3.24 -0.13
C PHE A 18 -1.99 2.23 -1.26
N VAL A 19 -2.94 2.24 -2.20
CA VAL A 19 -2.97 1.36 -3.37
C VAL A 19 -2.92 2.20 -4.65
N TYR A 20 -2.08 1.82 -5.61
CA TYR A 20 -1.82 2.57 -6.85
C TYR A 20 -1.89 1.68 -8.11
N GLY A 21 -2.14 0.39 -7.91
CA GLY A 21 -2.23 -0.62 -8.95
C GLY A 21 -3.66 -1.14 -9.09
N THR A 22 -3.81 -2.45 -9.23
CA THR A 22 -5.12 -3.05 -9.49
C THR A 22 -6.11 -2.95 -8.33
N LEU A 23 -5.63 -2.68 -7.11
CA LEU A 23 -6.48 -2.54 -5.92
C LEU A 23 -7.12 -1.14 -5.79
N THR A 24 -6.94 -0.25 -6.78
CA THR A 24 -7.73 1.00 -6.88
C THR A 24 -9.16 0.74 -7.37
N ASP A 25 -9.39 -0.40 -8.03
CA ASP A 25 -10.68 -0.86 -8.53
C ASP A 25 -11.50 -1.51 -7.39
N PRO A 26 -12.68 -0.94 -7.01
CA PRO A 26 -13.50 -1.47 -5.95
C PRO A 26 -14.02 -2.89 -6.22
N ASP A 27 -14.28 -3.27 -7.47
CA ASP A 27 -14.78 -4.61 -7.79
C ASP A 27 -13.70 -5.67 -7.52
N ARG A 28 -12.43 -5.31 -7.77
CA ARG A 28 -11.29 -6.16 -7.46
C ARG A 28 -11.03 -6.26 -5.97
N VAL A 29 -11.18 -5.16 -5.23
CA VAL A 29 -11.08 -5.17 -3.76
C VAL A 29 -12.18 -6.03 -3.16
N GLU A 30 -13.42 -5.90 -3.61
CA GLU A 30 -14.55 -6.71 -3.15
C GLU A 30 -14.33 -8.20 -3.44
N THR A 31 -13.86 -8.54 -4.65
CA THR A 31 -13.51 -9.93 -4.98
C THR A 31 -12.43 -10.50 -4.05
N LEU A 32 -11.48 -9.67 -3.63
CA LEU A 32 -10.37 -10.10 -2.77
C LEU A 32 -10.74 -10.12 -1.28
N LEU A 33 -11.57 -9.18 -0.81
CA LEU A 33 -11.77 -8.90 0.62
C LEU A 33 -13.23 -9.08 1.08
N GLY A 34 -14.22 -8.93 0.20
CA GLY A 34 -15.65 -8.88 0.56
C GLY A 34 -16.17 -10.12 1.29
N ASP A 35 -15.75 -11.31 0.85
CA ASP A 35 -16.13 -12.58 1.49
C ASP A 35 -15.13 -13.02 2.60
N GLY A 36 -14.18 -12.16 2.95
CA GLY A 36 -13.10 -12.49 3.85
C GLY A 36 -13.36 -12.22 5.33
N PRO A 37 -12.67 -12.91 6.27
CA PRO A 37 -12.46 -12.35 7.59
C PRO A 37 -11.72 -11.00 7.51
N GLY A 38 -12.28 -10.01 8.17
CA GLY A 38 -11.70 -8.68 8.33
C GLY A 38 -12.64 -7.58 7.86
N GLU A 39 -12.31 -6.35 8.20
CA GLU A 39 -13.02 -5.16 7.73
C GLU A 39 -12.12 -4.32 6.83
N TYR A 40 -12.75 -3.61 5.90
CA TYR A 40 -12.08 -2.61 5.06
C TYR A 40 -13.05 -1.47 4.69
N ALA A 41 -12.49 -0.28 4.44
CA ALA A 41 -13.24 0.87 3.97
C ALA A 41 -12.37 1.72 3.02
N PHE A 42 -12.95 2.22 1.93
CA PHE A 42 -12.29 3.23 1.08
C PHE A 42 -12.34 4.59 1.77
N ARG A 43 -11.18 5.21 1.98
CA ARG A 43 -11.07 6.58 2.52
C ARG A 43 -11.10 7.65 1.44
N GLY A 44 -10.65 7.33 0.23
CA GLY A 44 -10.67 8.24 -0.91
C GLY A 44 -9.43 8.14 -1.77
N ASP A 45 -9.33 9.05 -2.73
CA ASP A 45 -8.15 9.21 -3.59
C ASP A 45 -7.00 9.86 -2.80
N ALA A 46 -5.76 9.61 -3.22
CA ALA A 46 -4.56 10.18 -2.62
C ALA A 46 -3.41 10.23 -3.64
N VAL A 47 -2.41 11.07 -3.36
CA VAL A 47 -1.19 11.22 -4.15
C VAL A 47 0.02 10.95 -3.26
N LEU A 48 0.90 10.05 -3.69
CA LEU A 48 2.16 9.78 -3.02
C LEU A 48 3.29 10.51 -3.73
N GLU A 49 3.91 11.47 -3.05
CA GLU A 49 5.03 12.27 -3.57
C GLU A 49 6.37 11.54 -3.36
N GLY A 50 7.33 11.72 -4.27
CA GLY A 50 8.68 11.15 -4.21
C GLY A 50 8.82 9.74 -4.82
N LEU A 51 7.72 9.15 -5.30
CA LEU A 51 7.71 7.87 -6.01
C LEU A 51 6.91 7.99 -7.31
N HIS A 52 7.30 7.24 -8.32
CA HIS A 52 6.62 7.14 -9.61
C HIS A 52 6.22 5.71 -9.90
N ARG A 53 5.05 5.52 -10.53
CA ARG A 53 4.59 4.20 -10.96
C ARG A 53 5.23 3.82 -12.30
N VAL A 54 5.75 2.61 -12.37
CA VAL A 54 6.19 1.97 -13.62
C VAL A 54 5.40 0.70 -13.85
N ASP A 55 5.12 0.41 -15.12
CA ASP A 55 4.43 -0.81 -15.51
C ASP A 55 5.43 -1.93 -15.81
N GLY A 56 5.25 -3.07 -15.15
CA GLY A 56 5.92 -4.34 -15.44
C GLY A 56 4.89 -5.45 -15.63
N ARG A 57 5.22 -6.69 -15.25
CA ARG A 57 4.23 -7.77 -15.15
C ARG A 57 3.06 -7.40 -14.23
N TYR A 58 3.38 -6.69 -13.16
CA TYR A 58 2.46 -5.96 -12.29
C TYR A 58 3.04 -4.56 -12.05
N PRO A 59 2.21 -3.53 -11.85
CA PRO A 59 2.69 -2.19 -11.60
C PRO A 59 3.49 -2.13 -10.29
N THR A 60 4.57 -1.36 -10.27
CA THR A 60 5.39 -1.10 -9.08
C THR A 60 5.77 0.37 -9.00
N LEU A 61 6.39 0.75 -7.88
CA LEU A 61 6.93 2.08 -7.65
C LEU A 61 8.45 2.10 -7.82
N VAL A 62 8.97 3.26 -8.20
CA VAL A 62 10.39 3.60 -8.29
C VAL A 62 10.58 5.03 -7.78
N PRO A 63 11.77 5.47 -7.38
CA PRO A 63 12.02 6.87 -7.04
C PRO A 63 11.61 7.79 -8.20
N GLY A 64 10.89 8.88 -7.90
CA GLY A 64 10.36 9.78 -8.92
C GLY A 64 9.54 10.94 -8.36
N GLU A 65 8.64 11.49 -9.16
CA GLU A 65 7.89 12.71 -8.80
C GLU A 65 6.66 12.41 -7.93
N CYS A 66 5.66 11.73 -8.49
CA CYS A 66 4.46 11.33 -7.76
C CYS A 66 3.70 10.18 -8.43
N VAL A 67 2.78 9.59 -7.68
CA VAL A 67 1.83 8.57 -8.14
C VAL A 67 0.46 8.80 -7.50
N GLU A 68 -0.59 8.71 -8.32
CA GLU A 68 -1.98 8.75 -7.88
C GLU A 68 -2.46 7.35 -7.47
N GLY A 69 -3.35 7.30 -6.48
CA GLY A 69 -3.93 6.08 -5.99
C GLY A 69 -5.08 6.33 -5.03
N ARG A 70 -5.34 5.35 -4.18
CA ARG A 70 -6.41 5.38 -3.18
C ARG A 70 -5.92 4.90 -1.83
N VAL A 71 -6.59 5.35 -0.77
CA VAL A 71 -6.35 4.84 0.58
C VAL A 71 -7.49 3.92 0.99
N LEU A 72 -7.10 2.72 1.42
CA LEU A 72 -7.91 1.78 2.13
C LEU A 72 -7.62 1.89 3.62
N GLU A 73 -8.66 1.87 4.44
CA GLU A 73 -8.54 1.57 5.85
C GLU A 73 -8.90 0.10 6.05
N VAL A 74 -8.04 -0.64 6.75
CA VAL A 74 -8.18 -2.08 6.93
C VAL A 74 -7.86 -2.48 8.35
N ASP A 75 -8.42 -3.57 8.85
CA ASP A 75 -7.91 -4.19 10.08
C ASP A 75 -6.68 -5.08 9.82
N ASP A 76 -6.04 -5.56 10.89
CA ASP A 76 -4.86 -6.42 10.81
C ASP A 76 -5.10 -7.71 10.00
N ARG A 77 -6.31 -8.29 10.06
CA ARG A 77 -6.64 -9.55 9.36
C ARG A 77 -6.72 -9.32 7.86
N THR A 78 -7.35 -8.23 7.45
CA THR A 78 -7.39 -7.78 6.07
C THR A 78 -5.98 -7.46 5.57
N LEU A 79 -5.17 -6.80 6.41
CA LEU A 79 -3.79 -6.47 6.09
C LEU A 79 -2.91 -7.70 5.83
N GLU A 80 -3.05 -8.77 6.62
CA GLU A 80 -2.36 -10.06 6.39
C GLU A 80 -2.77 -10.72 5.07
N ARG A 81 -4.03 -10.56 4.64
CA ARG A 81 -4.50 -11.05 3.35
C ARG A 81 -3.87 -10.29 2.20
N LEU A 82 -3.74 -8.97 2.33
CA LEU A 82 -3.04 -8.14 1.36
C LEU A 82 -1.57 -8.55 1.24
N ASP A 83 -0.88 -8.79 2.36
CA ASP A 83 0.51 -9.28 2.34
C ASP A 83 0.65 -10.59 1.57
N ARG A 84 -0.29 -11.52 1.73
CA ARG A 84 -0.31 -12.79 1.01
C ARG A 84 -0.61 -12.61 -0.48
N TYR A 85 -1.56 -11.75 -0.81
CA TYR A 85 -1.94 -11.45 -2.20
C TYR A 85 -0.79 -10.80 -2.97
N GLU A 86 -0.17 -9.78 -2.38
CA GLU A 86 0.97 -9.05 -2.94
C GLU A 86 2.26 -9.88 -2.86
N GLY A 87 2.28 -10.95 -2.07
CA GLY A 87 3.40 -11.87 -2.05
C GLY A 87 4.61 -11.40 -1.28
N VAL A 88 4.35 -10.75 -0.14
CA VAL A 88 5.39 -10.27 0.77
C VAL A 88 6.25 -11.42 1.29
N ASP A 89 5.63 -12.56 1.60
CA ASP A 89 6.33 -13.72 2.17
C ASP A 89 7.35 -14.36 1.21
N TYR A 90 7.16 -14.21 -0.10
CA TYR A 90 8.08 -14.70 -1.14
C TYR A 90 8.87 -13.57 -1.82
N GLY A 91 8.80 -12.36 -1.28
CA GLY A 91 9.61 -11.21 -1.70
C GLY A 91 9.24 -10.63 -3.06
N LEU A 92 8.01 -10.81 -3.52
CA LEU A 92 7.54 -10.16 -4.75
C LEU A 92 7.31 -8.66 -4.53
N TYR A 93 6.63 -8.32 -3.43
CA TYR A 93 6.48 -6.95 -2.92
C TYR A 93 7.07 -6.84 -1.52
N THR A 94 7.50 -5.65 -1.14
CA THR A 94 7.79 -5.29 0.25
C THR A 94 6.78 -4.27 0.72
N ARG A 95 6.17 -4.52 1.89
CA ARG A 95 5.43 -3.49 2.60
C ARG A 95 6.38 -2.54 3.33
N VAL A 96 6.17 -1.24 3.14
CA VAL A 96 6.86 -0.14 3.81
C VAL A 96 5.84 0.85 4.37
N SER A 97 6.27 1.64 5.35
CA SER A 97 5.43 2.69 5.94
C SER A 97 5.96 4.05 5.50
N VAL A 98 5.06 4.90 5.02
CA VAL A 98 5.31 6.31 4.67
C VAL A 98 4.41 7.21 5.52
N PRO A 99 4.81 8.43 5.87
CA PRO A 99 3.94 9.37 6.56
C PRO A 99 2.91 9.99 5.60
N ASP A 100 1.72 10.28 6.09
CA ASP A 100 0.83 11.27 5.46
C ASP A 100 1.14 12.71 5.94
N THR A 101 0.35 13.69 5.49
CA THR A 101 0.48 15.09 5.89
C THR A 101 0.28 15.35 7.38
N GLU A 102 -0.31 14.42 8.12
CA GLU A 102 -0.49 14.46 9.59
C GLU A 102 0.51 13.55 10.33
N GLN A 103 1.55 13.07 9.64
CA GLN A 103 2.57 12.15 10.17
C GLN A 103 2.02 10.79 10.61
N ARG A 104 0.83 10.39 10.14
CA ARG A 104 0.27 9.07 10.39
C ARG A 104 0.92 8.05 9.45
N PRO A 105 1.21 6.84 9.93
CA PRO A 105 1.80 5.80 9.11
C PRO A 105 0.77 5.25 8.11
N VAL A 106 1.12 5.31 6.82
CA VAL A 106 0.38 4.65 5.73
C VAL A 106 1.25 3.56 5.13
N GLN A 107 0.70 2.37 4.96
CA GLN A 107 1.39 1.24 4.35
C GLN A 107 1.35 1.33 2.83
N VAL A 108 2.48 1.03 2.19
CA VAL A 108 2.63 0.98 0.74
C VAL A 108 3.33 -0.32 0.37
N TYR A 109 2.84 -0.98 -0.69
CA TYR A 109 3.51 -2.13 -1.27
C TYR A 109 4.43 -1.65 -2.39
N VAL A 110 5.71 -2.04 -2.37
CA VAL A 110 6.66 -1.73 -3.45
C VAL A 110 7.18 -3.05 -4.01
N GLY A 111 6.96 -3.29 -5.30
CA GLY A 111 7.32 -4.53 -5.98
C GLY A 111 8.79 -4.54 -6.41
N ASP A 112 9.45 -5.68 -6.29
CA ASP A 112 10.83 -5.89 -6.76
C ASP A 112 10.88 -5.78 -8.30
N PRO A 113 11.51 -4.72 -8.86
CA PRO A 113 11.51 -4.46 -10.30
C PRO A 113 12.06 -5.63 -11.11
N VAL A 114 13.12 -6.28 -10.60
CA VAL A 114 13.78 -7.41 -11.27
C VAL A 114 12.81 -8.60 -11.36
N ARG A 115 12.07 -8.89 -10.29
CA ARG A 115 11.06 -9.97 -10.28
C ARG A 115 9.85 -9.65 -11.15
N LEU A 116 9.52 -8.36 -11.28
CA LEU A 116 8.40 -7.88 -12.08
C LEU A 116 8.75 -7.66 -13.55
N GLY A 117 10.00 -7.92 -13.95
CA GLY A 117 10.46 -7.78 -15.33
C GLY A 117 10.60 -6.33 -15.78
N VAL A 118 10.74 -5.41 -14.83
CA VAL A 118 11.10 -4.01 -15.09
C VAL A 118 12.62 -3.92 -15.20
N GLU A 119 13.12 -3.09 -16.11
CA GLU A 119 14.56 -2.91 -16.29
C GLU A 119 15.23 -2.47 -14.98
N ALA A 120 16.42 -3.01 -14.70
CA ALA A 120 17.07 -2.85 -13.39
C ALA A 120 17.55 -1.43 -13.08
N ASP A 121 17.62 -0.54 -14.07
CA ASP A 121 18.14 0.84 -13.93
C ASP A 121 17.06 1.85 -13.51
N VAL A 122 16.23 1.46 -12.55
CA VAL A 122 15.10 2.27 -12.05
C VAL A 122 15.48 3.15 -10.85
N GLY A 123 16.78 3.43 -10.66
CA GLY A 123 17.26 4.42 -9.68
C GLY A 123 17.21 3.98 -8.20
N TRP A 124 16.97 2.70 -7.91
CA TRP A 124 17.06 2.19 -6.54
C TRP A 124 18.52 2.14 -6.07
N PRO A 125 18.83 2.57 -4.83
CA PRO A 125 20.19 2.51 -4.31
C PRO A 125 20.65 1.07 -4.09
N ASP A 126 21.95 0.84 -4.22
CA ASP A 126 22.56 -0.45 -3.87
C ASP A 126 22.36 -0.75 -2.38
N ALA A 127 21.76 -1.90 -2.08
CA ALA A 127 21.59 -2.40 -0.72
C ALA A 127 21.58 -3.93 -0.69
N PRO A 128 21.86 -4.57 0.46
CA PRO A 128 21.89 -6.03 0.58
C PRO A 128 20.55 -6.75 0.28
N SER A 129 19.43 -6.01 0.29
CA SER A 129 18.11 -6.53 -0.08
C SER A 129 17.24 -5.42 -0.66
N PHE A 130 16.27 -5.78 -1.50
CA PHE A 130 15.33 -4.83 -2.07
C PHE A 130 14.58 -4.04 -0.98
N ARG A 131 14.11 -4.70 0.09
CA ARG A 131 13.48 -4.03 1.23
C ARG A 131 14.37 -2.95 1.85
N GLN A 132 15.67 -3.21 2.00
CA GLN A 132 16.62 -2.23 2.53
C GLN A 132 16.88 -1.09 1.55
N SER A 133 16.94 -1.40 0.25
CA SER A 133 17.07 -0.39 -0.82
C SER A 133 15.88 0.58 -0.80
N VAL A 134 14.66 0.04 -0.74
CA VAL A 134 13.43 0.84 -0.65
C VAL A 134 13.46 1.74 0.59
N ARG A 135 13.75 1.19 1.77
CA ARG A 135 13.82 2.00 3.00
C ARG A 135 14.85 3.13 2.90
N ALA A 136 16.05 2.84 2.41
CA ALA A 136 17.11 3.84 2.25
C ALA A 136 16.72 4.93 1.24
N ALA A 137 15.93 4.60 0.22
CA ALA A 137 15.40 5.57 -0.73
C ALA A 137 14.27 6.42 -0.13
N LEU A 138 13.34 5.82 0.64
CA LEU A 138 12.27 6.56 1.33
C LEU A 138 12.78 7.49 2.43
N GLU A 139 13.93 7.19 3.03
CA GLU A 139 14.57 8.08 4.01
C GLU A 139 15.26 9.28 3.34
N ARG A 140 15.55 9.18 2.04
CA ARG A 140 16.25 10.22 1.25
C ARG A 140 15.30 11.08 0.43
N ALA A 141 14.29 10.45 -0.15
CA ALA A 141 13.19 11.15 -0.78
C ALA A 141 12.24 11.57 0.33
N ASP A 142 11.88 12.84 0.43
CA ASP A 142 10.87 13.35 1.37
C ASP A 142 9.48 12.83 0.98
N VAL A 143 9.28 11.51 1.06
CA VAL A 143 8.08 10.81 0.62
C VAL A 143 6.95 11.10 1.61
N VAL A 144 5.86 11.63 1.07
CA VAL A 144 4.67 11.98 1.85
C VAL A 144 3.42 11.65 1.05
N LEU A 145 2.42 11.12 1.73
CA LEU A 145 1.09 10.93 1.15
C LEU A 145 0.23 12.17 1.38
N ARG A 146 -0.42 12.65 0.31
CA ARG A 146 -1.37 13.77 0.33
C ARG A 146 -2.76 13.34 -0.09
N TYR A 147 -3.76 13.89 0.58
CA TYR A 147 -5.16 13.76 0.20
C TYR A 147 -5.56 14.99 -0.63
N PRO A 148 -6.26 14.83 -1.76
CA PRO A 148 -6.81 15.96 -2.49
C PRO A 148 -7.83 16.69 -1.61
N GLU A 149 -7.83 18.03 -1.69
CA GLU A 149 -8.78 18.91 -0.98
C GLU A 149 -10.22 18.77 -1.49
#